data_AF-A0AAJ1GL83-F1
#
_entry.id   AF-A0AAJ1GL83-F1
#
_cell.length_a   1.000
_cell.length_b   1.000
_cell.length_c   1.000
_cell.angle_alpha   90.00
_cell.angle_beta   90.00
_cell.angle_gamma   90.00
#
_symmetry.space_group_name_H-M   'P 1'
#
loop_
_entity.id
_entity.type
_entity.pdbx_description
1 polymer ?
#
loop_
_entity_poly.entity_id
_entity_poly.type
_entity_poly.pdbx_seq_one_letter_code
_entity_poly.pdbx_strand_id
1 'polypeptide(L)'
;MPTIPGIIQSNCQNDSQGEIEKSKLLLVEGRDEVIFFEHLFKKNESLKGKFDEVQIIEIGGVDNFKNELPALMNRTGFADTVNSLAIVRDADKNFDSAFQSVCNILSRNDLCPPSNPNTFSEQEGPIKVGVFIMPGDSETGTMLEDLCLTTQADHPAMEYVNSFFESLEAAGIEKQRNLSKAKVQVFLAAMPKIVNSLGLGAAKGYWDLNHDSLTGLNNFLIEL
;
A
#
# COMPACT_ATOMS: atom_id res chain seq x y z
N MET A 1 -18.64 42.75 17.86
CA MET A 1 -18.50 41.35 17.38
C MET A 1 -17.15 41.24 16.71
N PRO A 2 -16.23 40.40 17.18
CA PRO A 2 -14.93 40.24 16.54
C PRO A 2 -15.05 39.31 15.33
N THR A 3 -14.52 39.78 14.20
CA THR A 3 -14.32 39.02 12.96
C THR A 3 -13.27 37.93 13.17
N ILE A 4 -13.65 36.67 12.90
CA ILE A 4 -12.76 35.51 12.93
C ILE A 4 -11.85 35.56 11.68
N PRO A 5 -10.51 35.55 11.83
CA PRO A 5 -9.60 35.50 10.68
C PRO A 5 -9.46 34.08 10.13
N GLY A 6 -9.57 33.97 8.81
CA GLY A 6 -8.76 33.08 7.96
C GLY A 6 -8.79 31.58 8.27
N ILE A 7 -9.74 30.87 7.68
CA ILE A 7 -9.52 29.46 7.33
C ILE A 7 -8.45 29.47 6.24
N ILE A 8 -7.22 29.12 6.60
CA ILE A 8 -6.20 28.72 5.64
C ILE A 8 -6.75 27.43 5.00
N GLN A 9 -7.30 27.56 3.80
CA GLN A 9 -7.53 26.42 2.94
C GLN A 9 -6.15 25.79 2.70
N SER A 10 -5.90 24.64 3.33
CA SER A 10 -4.82 23.76 2.91
C SER A 10 -5.14 23.36 1.48
N ASN A 11 -4.45 23.99 0.54
CA ASN A 11 -4.40 23.58 -0.85
C ASN A 11 -3.83 22.17 -0.91
N CYS A 12 -4.67 21.15 -0.79
CA CYS A 12 -4.40 19.85 -1.37
C CYS A 12 -4.51 20.05 -2.89
N GLN A 13 -3.42 20.50 -3.49
CA GLN A 13 -3.28 20.53 -4.94
C GLN A 13 -3.32 19.08 -5.44
N ASN A 14 -4.25 18.83 -6.36
CA ASN A 14 -4.21 17.69 -7.27
C ASN A 14 -2.95 17.82 -8.13
N ASP A 15 -1.91 17.06 -7.81
CA ASP A 15 -0.72 16.90 -8.66
C ASP A 15 -0.63 15.45 -9.12
N SER A 16 -1.54 15.03 -10.00
CA SER A 16 -1.46 13.72 -10.65
C SER A 16 -0.54 13.70 -11.88
N GLN A 17 0.26 14.75 -12.11
CA GLN A 17 1.29 14.80 -13.17
C GLN A 17 2.61 15.42 -12.69
N GLY A 18 3.05 15.10 -11.46
CA GLY A 18 4.37 15.50 -10.97
C GLY A 18 5.53 14.84 -11.74
N GLU A 19 6.68 15.53 -11.78
CA GLU A 19 7.94 15.03 -12.32
C GLU A 19 8.44 13.78 -11.54
N ILE A 20 9.26 12.97 -12.21
CA ILE A 20 9.96 11.87 -11.55
C ILE A 20 11.32 12.37 -11.08
N GLU A 21 11.49 12.49 -9.77
CA GLU A 21 12.68 13.07 -9.15
C GLU A 21 13.55 12.03 -8.44
N LYS A 22 13.01 10.84 -8.17
CA LYS A 22 13.69 9.77 -7.43
C LYS A 22 14.02 8.59 -8.33
N SER A 23 15.16 7.95 -8.04
CA SER A 23 15.64 6.81 -8.81
C SER A 23 14.87 5.52 -8.54
N LYS A 24 14.17 5.45 -7.41
CA LYS A 24 13.35 4.30 -7.01
C LYS A 24 11.89 4.71 -6.96
N LEU A 25 11.05 3.94 -7.65
CA LEU A 25 9.61 4.14 -7.66
C LEU A 25 8.91 2.98 -6.96
N LEU A 26 7.93 3.32 -6.12
CA LEU A 26 6.99 2.36 -5.54
C LEU A 26 5.58 2.69 -6.04
N LEU A 27 4.99 1.79 -6.84
CA LEU A 27 3.64 1.93 -7.37
C LEU A 27 2.66 1.17 -6.49
N VAL A 28 1.58 1.84 -6.09
CA VAL A 28 0.55 1.31 -5.19
C VAL A 28 -0.85 1.61 -5.71
N GLU A 29 -1.85 0.83 -5.30
CA GLU A 29 -3.19 0.92 -5.89
C GLU A 29 -3.95 2.21 -5.56
N GLY A 30 -3.76 2.80 -4.39
CA GLY A 30 -4.58 3.94 -3.96
C GLY A 30 -3.86 4.92 -3.05
N ARG A 31 -4.50 6.08 -2.84
CA ARG A 31 -3.95 7.14 -1.98
C ARG A 31 -3.73 6.70 -0.53
N ASP A 32 -4.59 5.82 -0.02
CA ASP A 32 -4.46 5.35 1.37
C ASP A 32 -3.21 4.50 1.56
N GLU A 33 -2.89 3.66 0.58
CA GLU A 33 -1.66 2.89 0.49
C GLU A 33 -0.44 3.81 0.38
N VAL A 34 -0.51 4.88 -0.41
CA VAL A 34 0.58 5.87 -0.45
C VAL A 34 0.89 6.40 0.96
N ILE A 35 -0.15 6.82 1.70
CA ILE A 35 0.02 7.32 3.08
C ILE A 35 0.58 6.21 3.99
N PHE A 36 0.12 4.97 3.85
CA PHE A 36 0.66 3.83 4.61
C PHE A 36 2.16 3.65 4.34
N PHE A 37 2.56 3.51 3.08
CA PHE A 37 3.96 3.26 2.72
C PHE A 37 4.88 4.43 3.08
N GLU A 38 4.42 5.67 2.93
CA GLU A 38 5.15 6.85 3.42
C GLU A 38 5.51 6.70 4.92
N HIS A 39 4.55 6.25 5.73
CA HIS A 39 4.77 6.07 7.17
C HIS A 39 5.53 4.79 7.49
N LEU A 40 5.38 3.72 6.70
CA LEU A 40 6.18 2.51 6.82
C LEU A 40 7.66 2.84 6.62
N PHE A 41 8.05 3.49 5.52
CA PHE A 41 9.43 3.90 5.29
C PHE A 41 10.00 4.85 6.36
N LYS A 42 9.17 5.73 6.92
CA LYS A 42 9.60 6.72 7.93
C LYS A 42 9.76 6.15 9.33
N LYS A 43 8.99 5.12 9.69
CA LYS A 43 8.85 4.63 11.08
C LYS A 43 9.33 3.21 11.30
N ASN A 44 9.43 2.40 10.26
CA ASN A 44 9.99 1.06 10.36
C ASN A 44 11.51 1.14 10.51
N GLU A 45 12.07 0.40 11.47
CA GLU A 45 13.48 0.45 11.81
C GLU A 45 14.39 -0.13 10.71
N SER A 46 13.94 -1.15 9.97
CA SER A 46 14.72 -1.76 8.89
C SER A 46 14.70 -0.93 7.59
N LEU A 47 13.74 -0.01 7.45
CA LEU A 47 13.61 0.89 6.29
C LEU A 47 14.15 2.30 6.55
N LYS A 48 14.69 2.56 7.74
CA LYS A 48 15.18 3.87 8.16
C LYS A 48 16.17 4.46 7.17
N GLY A 49 15.91 5.70 6.75
CA GLY A 49 16.76 6.45 5.81
C GLY A 49 16.50 6.17 4.33
N LYS A 50 15.67 5.17 3.98
CA LYS A 50 15.36 4.86 2.57
C LYS A 50 14.30 5.77 1.95
N PHE A 51 13.47 6.44 2.77
CA PHE A 51 12.36 7.26 2.28
C PHE A 51 12.81 8.34 1.27
N ASP A 52 13.99 8.94 1.46
CA ASP A 52 14.49 10.01 0.60
C ASP A 52 14.90 9.54 -0.80
N GLU A 53 15.05 8.23 -1.00
CA GLU A 53 15.41 7.60 -2.28
C GLU A 53 14.17 7.12 -3.06
N VAL A 54 12.99 7.04 -2.42
CA VAL A 54 11.79 6.40 -2.98
C VAL A 54 10.70 7.44 -3.25
N GLN A 55 10.17 7.45 -4.48
CA GLN A 55 8.96 8.18 -4.84
C GLN A 55 7.79 7.20 -4.94
N ILE A 56 6.78 7.40 -4.10
CA ILE A 56 5.60 6.53 -4.02
C ILE A 56 4.49 7.14 -4.89
N ILE A 57 3.93 6.35 -5.80
CA ILE A 57 2.95 6.82 -6.80
C ILE A 57 1.70 5.94 -6.74
N GLU A 58 0.55 6.60 -6.59
CA GLU A 58 -0.75 5.97 -6.79
C GLU A 58 -0.99 5.72 -8.28
N ILE A 59 -1.28 4.48 -8.65
CA ILE A 59 -1.53 4.08 -10.04
C ILE A 59 -2.94 3.55 -10.31
N GLY A 60 -3.75 3.39 -9.25
CA GLY A 60 -5.07 2.78 -9.37
C GLY A 60 -5.03 1.25 -9.45
N GLY A 61 -6.21 0.64 -9.41
CA GLY A 61 -6.35 -0.81 -9.60
C GLY A 61 -5.97 -1.29 -11.01
N VAL A 62 -6.09 -2.60 -11.26
CA VAL A 62 -5.60 -3.28 -12.48
C VAL A 62 -6.01 -2.64 -13.81
N ASP A 63 -7.24 -2.14 -13.91
CA ASP A 63 -7.74 -1.54 -15.15
C ASP A 63 -7.08 -0.19 -15.42
N ASN A 64 -6.72 0.54 -14.37
CA ASN A 64 -5.94 1.77 -14.47
C ASN A 64 -4.47 1.45 -14.71
N PHE A 65 -3.91 0.43 -14.06
CA PHE A 65 -2.49 0.06 -14.20
C PHE A 65 -2.06 -0.15 -15.67
N LYS A 66 -2.93 -0.74 -16.49
CA LYS A 66 -2.70 -0.93 -17.94
C LYS A 66 -2.45 0.39 -18.70
N ASN A 67 -3.12 1.46 -18.30
CA ASN A 67 -3.07 2.75 -18.97
C ASN A 67 -2.06 3.69 -18.30
N GLU A 68 -2.00 3.66 -16.97
CA GLU A 68 -1.18 4.56 -16.17
C GLU A 68 0.31 4.21 -16.19
N LEU A 69 0.68 2.93 -16.33
CA LEU A 69 2.10 2.56 -16.42
C LEU A 69 2.78 3.17 -17.66
N PRO A 70 2.23 3.04 -18.89
CA PRO A 70 2.78 3.75 -20.04
C PRO A 70 2.79 5.28 -19.86
N ALA A 71 1.74 5.85 -19.25
CA ALA A 71 1.70 7.29 -19.00
C ALA A 71 2.79 7.74 -18.02
N LEU A 72 3.06 6.95 -16.97
CA LEU A 72 4.13 7.14 -16.00
C LEU A 72 5.51 7.08 -16.67
N MET A 73 5.74 6.09 -17.52
CA MET A 73 7.02 5.91 -18.23
C MET A 73 7.34 7.08 -19.18
N ASN A 74 6.32 7.80 -19.63
CA ASN A 74 6.46 9.00 -20.47
C ASN A 74 6.63 10.30 -19.67
N ARG A 75 6.60 10.28 -18.33
CA ARG A 75 6.79 11.48 -17.51
C ARG A 75 8.24 11.95 -17.56
N THR A 76 8.43 13.26 -17.52
CA THR A 76 9.74 13.89 -17.38
C THR A 76 10.50 13.28 -16.19
N GLY A 77 11.76 12.92 -16.42
CA GLY A 77 12.63 12.32 -15.42
C GLY A 77 12.58 10.79 -15.35
N PHE A 78 11.56 10.11 -15.89
CA PHE A 78 11.45 8.65 -15.77
C PHE A 78 12.65 7.95 -16.40
N ALA A 79 12.87 8.16 -17.71
CA ALA A 79 13.93 7.49 -18.46
C ALA A 79 15.35 7.84 -17.98
N ASP A 80 15.54 9.04 -17.43
CA ASP A 80 16.85 9.55 -17.02
C ASP A 80 17.20 9.20 -15.56
N THR A 81 16.20 8.99 -14.72
CA THR A 81 16.38 8.90 -13.25
C THR A 81 16.10 7.50 -12.72
N VAL A 82 15.06 6.83 -13.22
CA VAL A 82 14.54 5.59 -12.63
C VAL A 82 15.45 4.42 -12.96
N ASN A 83 15.91 3.73 -11.91
CA ASN A 83 16.69 2.50 -12.02
C ASN A 83 16.05 1.31 -11.28
N SER A 84 15.03 1.57 -10.46
CA SER A 84 14.33 0.54 -9.70
C SER A 84 12.84 0.87 -9.62
N LEU A 85 11.99 -0.12 -9.88
CA LEU A 85 10.54 0.00 -9.90
C LEU A 85 9.91 -1.17 -9.14
N ALA A 86 9.26 -0.88 -8.01
CA ALA A 86 8.45 -1.85 -7.29
C ALA A 86 6.96 -1.59 -7.51
N ILE A 87 6.18 -2.66 -7.59
CA ILE A 87 4.72 -2.63 -7.63
C ILE A 87 4.23 -3.42 -6.43
N VAL A 88 3.39 -2.81 -5.59
CA VAL A 88 2.72 -3.50 -4.49
C VAL A 88 1.22 -3.47 -4.73
N ARG A 89 0.59 -4.65 -4.64
CA ARG A 89 -0.81 -4.84 -5.01
C ARG A 89 -1.49 -5.88 -4.13
N ASP A 90 -2.78 -5.70 -3.85
CA ASP A 90 -3.60 -6.69 -3.20
C ASP A 90 -3.86 -7.92 -4.09
N ALA A 91 -3.91 -9.11 -3.48
CA ALA A 91 -4.30 -10.34 -4.17
C ALA A 91 -5.80 -10.36 -4.53
N ASP A 92 -6.61 -9.57 -3.82
CA ASP A 92 -8.08 -9.56 -3.84
C ASP A 92 -8.69 -10.95 -3.59
N LYS A 93 -8.74 -11.77 -4.65
CA LYS A 93 -9.34 -13.11 -4.64
C LYS A 93 -8.35 -14.21 -5.00
N ASN A 94 -7.29 -13.89 -5.73
CA ASN A 94 -6.38 -14.89 -6.26
C ASN A 94 -4.98 -14.30 -6.44
N PHE A 95 -4.07 -14.77 -5.61
CA PHE A 95 -2.67 -14.35 -5.54
C PHE A 95 -1.93 -14.52 -6.88
N ASP A 96 -2.00 -15.71 -7.48
CA ASP A 96 -1.30 -16.03 -8.73
C ASP A 96 -1.83 -15.20 -9.91
N SER A 97 -3.15 -15.01 -9.99
CA SER A 97 -3.78 -14.23 -11.06
C SER A 97 -3.44 -12.74 -10.92
N ALA A 98 -3.35 -12.22 -9.69
CA ALA A 98 -2.91 -10.86 -9.44
C ALA A 98 -1.46 -10.65 -9.91
N PHE A 99 -0.56 -11.57 -9.54
CA PHE A 99 0.83 -11.57 -9.98
C PHE A 99 0.95 -11.62 -11.51
N GLN A 100 0.33 -12.63 -12.15
CA GLN A 100 0.35 -12.79 -13.60
C GLN A 100 -0.22 -11.56 -14.33
N SER A 101 -1.26 -10.94 -13.79
CA SER A 101 -1.82 -9.71 -14.37
C SER A 101 -0.80 -8.57 -14.37
N VAL A 102 -0.05 -8.38 -13.30
CA VAL A 102 0.99 -7.33 -13.21
C VAL A 102 2.13 -7.65 -14.17
N CYS A 103 2.64 -8.88 -14.17
CA CYS A 103 3.72 -9.31 -15.07
C CYS A 103 3.36 -9.13 -16.55
N ASN A 104 2.13 -9.46 -16.94
CA ASN A 104 1.65 -9.25 -18.31
C ASN A 104 1.65 -7.78 -18.73
N ILE A 105 1.38 -6.86 -17.79
CA ILE A 105 1.37 -5.42 -18.07
C ILE A 105 2.81 -4.89 -18.17
N LEU A 106 3.70 -5.34 -17.28
CA LEU A 106 5.12 -5.00 -17.31
C LEU A 106 5.77 -5.45 -18.64
N SER A 107 5.58 -6.71 -19.03
CA SER A 107 6.15 -7.25 -20.27
C SER A 107 5.64 -6.57 -21.54
N ARG A 108 4.40 -6.04 -21.54
CA ARG A 108 3.86 -5.28 -22.68
C ARG A 108 4.46 -3.89 -22.83
N ASN A 109 5.12 -3.39 -21.79
CA ASN A 109 5.80 -2.10 -21.76
C ASN A 109 7.32 -2.29 -21.73
N ASP A 110 7.82 -3.41 -22.26
CA ASP A 110 9.25 -3.73 -22.39
C ASP A 110 10.03 -3.73 -21.06
N LEU A 111 9.34 -3.97 -19.94
CA LEU A 111 9.94 -4.20 -18.63
C LEU A 111 10.11 -5.70 -18.38
N CYS A 112 11.16 -6.06 -17.63
CA CYS A 112 11.44 -7.44 -17.24
C CYS A 112 10.83 -7.74 -15.86
N PRO A 113 9.62 -8.33 -15.75
CA PRO A 113 9.06 -8.70 -14.45
C PRO A 113 9.88 -9.80 -13.75
N PRO A 114 9.75 -9.94 -12.42
CA PRO A 114 10.28 -11.10 -11.71
C PRO A 114 9.61 -12.40 -12.15
N SER A 115 10.32 -13.52 -11.98
CA SER A 115 9.83 -14.87 -12.24
C SER A 115 8.88 -15.38 -11.15
N ASN A 116 9.03 -14.87 -9.93
CA ASN A 116 8.23 -15.22 -8.76
C ASN A 116 7.58 -13.98 -8.13
N PRO A 117 6.41 -14.13 -7.50
CA PRO A 117 5.83 -13.05 -6.70
C PRO A 117 6.73 -12.74 -5.51
N ASN A 118 6.67 -11.48 -5.06
CA ASN A 118 7.36 -10.96 -3.88
C ASN A 118 8.89 -10.94 -4.03
N THR A 119 9.38 -10.93 -5.26
CA THR A 119 10.81 -10.81 -5.58
C THR A 119 11.05 -9.71 -6.61
N PHE A 120 12.33 -9.40 -6.83
CA PHE A 120 12.77 -8.59 -7.96
C PHE A 120 13.24 -9.45 -9.14
N SER A 121 13.29 -8.83 -10.31
CA SER A 121 13.80 -9.41 -11.55
C SER A 121 15.27 -9.82 -11.40
N GLU A 122 15.58 -11.07 -11.75
CA GLU A 122 16.96 -11.59 -11.78
C GLU A 122 17.76 -11.09 -12.99
N GLN A 123 17.06 -10.79 -14.09
CA GLN A 123 17.70 -10.33 -15.33
C GLN A 123 18.16 -8.88 -15.21
N GLU A 124 19.39 -8.61 -15.64
CA GLU A 124 19.88 -7.24 -15.82
C GLU A 124 19.10 -6.57 -16.96
N GLY A 125 18.33 -5.54 -16.60
CA GLY A 125 17.69 -4.60 -17.50
C GLY A 125 18.01 -3.16 -17.06
N PRO A 126 17.62 -2.14 -17.84
CA PRO A 126 17.86 -0.74 -17.47
C PRO A 126 17.15 -0.35 -16.16
N ILE A 127 16.08 -1.06 -15.80
CA ILE A 127 15.30 -0.87 -14.58
C ILE A 127 15.15 -2.22 -13.90
N LYS A 128 15.53 -2.30 -12.61
CA LYS A 128 15.25 -3.45 -11.73
C LYS A 128 13.76 -3.43 -11.37
N VAL A 129 13.02 -4.51 -11.62
CA VAL A 129 11.56 -4.52 -11.40
C VAL A 129 11.18 -5.52 -10.31
N GLY A 130 10.43 -5.07 -9.31
CA GLY A 130 9.88 -5.90 -8.24
C GLY A 130 8.37 -5.91 -8.25
N VAL A 131 7.77 -7.06 -7.92
CA VAL A 131 6.31 -7.19 -7.77
C VAL A 131 6.02 -7.89 -6.46
N PHE A 132 5.28 -7.22 -5.59
CA PHE A 132 4.79 -7.76 -4.34
C PHE A 132 3.28 -7.86 -4.38
N ILE A 133 2.77 -9.06 -4.13
CA ILE A 133 1.35 -9.33 -3.96
C ILE A 133 1.09 -9.52 -2.47
N MET A 134 0.24 -8.65 -1.91
CA MET A 134 -0.18 -8.74 -0.52
C MET A 134 -0.96 -10.03 -0.26
N PRO A 135 -0.86 -10.61 0.95
CA PRO A 135 -0.06 -10.15 2.09
C PRO A 135 1.42 -10.58 2.05
N GLY A 136 1.86 -11.31 1.03
CA GLY A 136 3.22 -11.89 0.97
C GLY A 136 3.22 -13.42 0.83
N ASP A 137 2.08 -14.05 1.10
CA ASP A 137 1.81 -15.45 0.83
C ASP A 137 0.31 -15.64 0.49
N SER A 138 -0.05 -16.79 -0.06
CA SER A 138 -1.42 -17.09 -0.47
C SER A 138 -2.32 -17.63 0.66
N GLU A 139 -1.79 -17.81 1.88
CA GLU A 139 -2.46 -18.47 3.00
C GLU A 139 -2.93 -17.48 4.09
N THR A 140 -2.31 -16.31 4.22
CA THR A 140 -2.45 -15.41 5.38
C THR A 140 -3.25 -14.13 5.10
N GLY A 141 -4.27 -14.22 4.25
CA GLY A 141 -5.12 -13.08 3.87
C GLY A 141 -4.94 -12.71 2.40
N THR A 142 -5.43 -11.54 2.01
CA THR A 142 -5.45 -11.11 0.60
C THR A 142 -5.09 -9.65 0.39
N MET A 143 -5.02 -8.85 1.46
CA MET A 143 -4.92 -7.39 1.36
C MET A 143 -4.04 -6.78 2.45
N LEU A 144 -3.62 -5.53 2.23
CA LEU A 144 -2.91 -4.74 3.23
C LEU A 144 -3.65 -4.63 4.58
N GLU A 145 -4.99 -4.61 4.57
CA GLU A 145 -5.78 -4.60 5.82
C GLU A 145 -5.52 -5.82 6.70
N ASP A 146 -5.34 -7.00 6.11
CA ASP A 146 -5.10 -8.25 6.85
C ASP A 146 -3.76 -8.17 7.60
N LEU A 147 -2.73 -7.65 6.95
CA LEU A 147 -1.43 -7.41 7.57
C LEU A 147 -1.54 -6.42 8.73
N CYS A 148 -2.22 -5.29 8.53
CA CYS A 148 -2.37 -4.27 9.57
C CYS A 148 -3.13 -4.79 10.79
N LEU A 149 -4.23 -5.53 10.58
CA LEU A 149 -4.97 -6.19 11.66
C LEU A 149 -4.13 -7.22 12.39
N THR A 150 -3.27 -7.96 11.68
CA THR A 150 -2.33 -8.91 12.29
C THR A 150 -1.37 -8.21 13.24
N THR A 151 -0.87 -7.01 12.89
CA THR A 151 0.00 -6.23 13.80
C THR A 151 -0.69 -5.80 15.10
N GLN A 152 -2.02 -5.91 15.17
CA GLN A 152 -2.83 -5.50 16.31
C GLN A 152 -3.58 -6.68 16.94
N ALA A 153 -3.25 -7.93 16.59
CA ALA A 153 -3.99 -9.10 17.06
C ALA A 153 -4.13 -9.16 18.59
N ASP A 154 -3.10 -8.73 19.32
CA ASP A 154 -3.07 -8.70 20.79
C ASP A 154 -3.61 -7.40 21.42
N HIS A 155 -4.04 -6.43 20.60
CA HIS A 155 -4.58 -5.18 21.11
C HIS A 155 -5.93 -5.43 21.81
N PRO A 156 -6.18 -4.89 23.02
CA PRO A 156 -7.41 -5.18 23.79
C PRO A 156 -8.73 -4.87 23.05
N ALA A 157 -8.71 -3.91 22.13
CA ALA A 157 -9.88 -3.58 21.31
C ALA A 157 -10.28 -4.70 20.33
N MET A 158 -9.38 -5.62 19.97
CA MET A 158 -9.66 -6.65 18.96
C MET A 158 -10.73 -7.64 19.38
N GLU A 159 -10.85 -7.93 20.67
CA GLU A 159 -11.97 -8.73 21.20
C GLU A 159 -13.30 -8.08 20.83
N TYR A 160 -13.44 -6.77 21.10
CA TYR A 160 -14.66 -6.01 20.79
C TYR A 160 -14.91 -5.86 19.28
N VAL A 161 -13.84 -5.70 18.49
CA VAL A 161 -13.94 -5.70 17.02
C VAL A 161 -14.54 -7.03 16.55
N ASN A 162 -14.02 -8.16 17.01
CA ASN A 162 -14.51 -9.47 16.61
C ASN A 162 -15.96 -9.70 17.08
N SER A 163 -16.26 -9.42 18.35
CA SER A 163 -17.62 -9.57 18.89
C SER A 163 -18.64 -8.66 18.21
N PHE A 164 -18.23 -7.48 17.72
CA PHE A 164 -19.10 -6.62 16.92
C PHE A 164 -19.57 -7.34 15.65
N PHE A 165 -18.66 -7.93 14.87
CA PHE A 165 -19.02 -8.63 13.64
C PHE A 165 -19.79 -9.94 13.91
N GLU A 166 -19.44 -10.68 14.96
CA GLU A 166 -20.21 -11.84 15.41
C GLU A 166 -21.65 -11.47 15.77
N SER A 167 -21.84 -10.31 16.42
CA SER A 167 -23.18 -9.81 16.78
C SER A 167 -24.00 -9.39 15.54
N LEU A 168 -23.37 -8.78 14.53
CA LEU A 168 -24.05 -8.47 13.27
C LEU A 168 -24.51 -9.73 12.55
N GLU A 169 -23.66 -10.76 12.50
CA GLU A 169 -23.99 -12.05 11.91
C GLU A 169 -25.13 -12.74 12.67
N ALA A 170 -25.07 -12.78 14.00
CA ALA A 170 -26.14 -13.34 14.84
C ALA A 170 -27.47 -12.59 14.71
N ALA A 171 -27.43 -11.28 14.44
CA ALA A 171 -28.61 -10.46 14.19
C ALA A 171 -29.17 -10.60 12.75
N GLY A 172 -28.52 -11.39 11.89
CA GLY A 172 -28.92 -11.56 10.49
C GLY A 172 -28.68 -10.30 9.64
N ILE A 173 -27.80 -9.40 10.08
CA ILE A 173 -27.39 -8.23 9.31
C ILE A 173 -26.45 -8.69 8.20
N GLU A 174 -26.66 -8.16 6.99
CA GLU A 174 -25.88 -8.54 5.81
C GLU A 174 -24.38 -8.35 6.05
N LYS A 175 -23.60 -9.39 5.70
CA LYS A 175 -22.15 -9.37 5.82
C LYS A 175 -21.55 -8.34 4.86
N GLN A 176 -20.58 -7.59 5.37
CA GLN A 176 -19.86 -6.61 4.56
C GLN A 176 -19.13 -7.31 3.41
N ARG A 177 -19.16 -6.69 2.22
CA ARG A 177 -18.47 -7.19 1.03
C ARG A 177 -16.97 -7.43 1.26
N ASN A 178 -16.35 -6.62 2.11
CA ASN A 178 -14.96 -6.78 2.53
C ASN A 178 -14.87 -6.68 4.05
N LEU A 179 -14.66 -7.83 4.70
CA LEU A 179 -14.62 -7.92 6.16
C LEU A 179 -13.36 -7.28 6.74
N SER A 180 -12.21 -7.41 6.09
CA SER A 180 -10.93 -6.86 6.56
C SER A 180 -10.96 -5.33 6.59
N LYS A 181 -11.48 -4.69 5.53
CA LYS A 181 -11.73 -3.23 5.50
C LYS A 181 -12.70 -2.79 6.59
N ALA A 182 -13.78 -3.55 6.80
CA ALA A 182 -14.74 -3.23 7.85
C ALA A 182 -14.09 -3.35 9.26
N LYS A 183 -13.30 -4.41 9.52
CA LYS A 183 -12.58 -4.60 10.77
C LYS A 183 -11.59 -3.48 11.04
N VAL A 184 -10.84 -3.04 10.03
CA VAL A 184 -9.95 -1.87 10.15
C VAL A 184 -10.72 -0.65 10.59
N GLN A 185 -11.87 -0.34 9.99
CA GLN A 185 -12.66 0.83 10.35
C GLN A 185 -13.21 0.74 11.79
N VAL A 186 -13.71 -0.43 12.22
CA VAL A 186 -14.18 -0.62 13.61
C VAL A 186 -13.04 -0.51 14.60
N PHE A 187 -11.87 -1.09 14.30
CA PHE A 187 -10.67 -0.95 15.12
C PHE A 187 -10.24 0.52 15.24
N LEU A 188 -10.16 1.25 14.12
CA LEU A 188 -9.77 2.67 14.10
C LEU A 188 -10.79 3.55 14.85
N ALA A 189 -12.07 3.20 14.83
CA ALA A 189 -13.10 3.89 15.62
C ALA A 189 -12.91 3.73 17.13
N ALA A 190 -12.24 2.66 17.59
CA ALA A 190 -11.90 2.44 18.98
C ALA A 190 -10.64 3.22 19.43
N MET A 191 -9.91 3.86 18.50
CA MET A 191 -8.67 4.57 18.83
C MET A 191 -8.94 5.96 19.46
N PRO A 192 -8.08 6.45 20.37
CA PRO A 192 -8.31 7.72 21.08
C PRO A 192 -8.46 8.95 20.19
N LYS A 193 -7.82 8.97 19.01
CA LYS A 193 -8.02 10.02 18.00
C LYS A 193 -8.56 9.37 16.75
N ILE A 194 -9.80 9.70 16.41
CA ILE A 194 -10.49 9.12 15.27
C ILE A 194 -9.72 9.43 13.98
N VAL A 195 -9.50 8.38 13.20
CA VAL A 195 -9.04 8.42 11.81
C VAL A 195 -9.94 7.48 11.01
N ASN A 196 -10.07 7.73 9.71
CA ASN A 196 -11.05 7.06 8.85
C ASN A 196 -10.39 6.24 7.71
N SER A 197 -9.08 6.06 7.75
CA SER A 197 -8.34 5.32 6.73
C SER A 197 -7.14 4.59 7.31
N LEU A 198 -6.71 3.51 6.66
CA LEU A 198 -5.62 2.66 7.12
C LEU A 198 -4.30 3.42 7.11
N GLY A 199 -4.03 4.19 6.06
CA GLY A 199 -2.85 5.04 5.96
C GLY A 199 -2.80 6.10 7.05
N LEU A 200 -3.93 6.73 7.39
CA LEU A 200 -3.99 7.65 8.54
C LEU A 200 -3.80 6.93 9.88
N GLY A 201 -4.21 5.66 10.00
CA GLY A 201 -3.84 4.79 11.11
C GLY A 201 -2.32 4.62 11.25
N ALA A 202 -1.61 4.39 10.13
CA ALA A 202 -0.14 4.33 10.12
C ALA A 202 0.48 5.68 10.52
N ALA A 203 -0.09 6.78 10.04
CA ALA A 203 0.31 8.14 10.42
C ALA A 203 0.19 8.38 11.92
N LYS A 204 -0.88 7.89 12.56
CA LYS A 204 -1.10 7.98 14.01
C LYS A 204 -0.32 6.95 14.83
N GLY A 205 0.28 5.95 14.20
CA GLY A 205 1.00 4.87 14.89
C GLY A 205 0.05 3.85 15.53
N TYR A 206 -1.11 3.61 14.92
CA TYR A 206 -2.07 2.60 15.37
C TYR A 206 -1.78 1.20 14.82
N TRP A 207 -0.81 1.08 13.92
CA TRP A 207 -0.26 -0.18 13.46
C TRP A 207 1.16 -0.33 13.98
N ASP A 208 1.52 -1.52 14.43
CA ASP A 208 2.91 -1.82 14.77
C ASP A 208 3.68 -2.11 13.48
N LEU A 209 4.28 -1.06 12.94
CA LEU A 209 5.00 -1.11 11.67
C LEU A 209 6.31 -1.90 11.75
N ASN A 210 6.73 -2.35 12.94
CA ASN A 210 7.90 -3.21 13.15
C ASN A 210 7.51 -4.66 13.48
N HIS A 211 6.22 -4.99 13.42
CA HIS A 211 5.73 -6.32 13.72
C HIS A 211 6.25 -7.38 12.73
N ASP A 212 6.54 -8.58 13.22
CA ASP A 212 7.16 -9.66 12.43
C ASP A 212 6.32 -10.08 11.21
N SER A 213 5.00 -9.92 11.26
CA SER A 213 4.11 -10.18 10.11
C SER A 213 4.41 -9.31 8.90
N LEU A 214 5.08 -8.16 9.07
CA LEU A 214 5.51 -7.29 7.98
C LEU A 214 6.89 -7.65 7.43
N THR A 215 7.58 -8.65 7.98
CA THR A 215 8.96 -8.99 7.58
C THR A 215 9.09 -9.28 6.09
N GLY A 216 8.14 -10.00 5.50
CA GLY A 216 8.14 -10.27 4.05
C GLY A 216 8.07 -8.99 3.22
N LEU A 217 7.16 -8.08 3.56
CA LEU A 217 7.02 -6.78 2.91
C LEU A 217 8.27 -5.90 3.12
N ASN A 218 8.79 -5.86 4.36
CA ASN A 218 9.97 -5.07 4.69
C ASN A 218 11.19 -5.55 3.92
N ASN A 219 11.42 -6.86 3.84
CA ASN A 219 12.54 -7.44 3.09
C ASN A 219 12.44 -7.09 1.60
N PHE A 220 11.24 -7.17 1.03
CA PHE A 220 11.01 -6.74 -0.35
C PHE A 220 11.33 -5.24 -0.52
N LEU A 221 10.85 -4.37 0.37
CA LEU A 221 11.12 -2.92 0.29
C LEU A 221 12.58 -2.55 0.57
N ILE A 222 13.35 -3.37 1.28
CA ILE A 222 14.79 -3.18 1.46
C ILE A 222 15.54 -3.33 0.13
N GLU A 223 15.07 -4.23 -0.73
CA GLU A 223 15.64 -4.52 -2.05
C GLU A 223 15.31 -3.48 -3.13
N LEU A 224 14.34 -2.59 -2.86
CA LEU A 224 14.01 -1.45 -3.71
C LEU A 224 15.15 -0.43 -3.74
#